data_AF-A0A7C0W9C6-F1
#
_entry.id   AF-A0A7C0W9C6-F1
#
_cell.length_a   1.000
_cell.length_b   1.000
_cell.length_c   1.000
_cell.angle_alpha   90.00
_cell.angle_beta   90.00
_cell.angle_gamma   90.00
#
_symmetry.space_group_name_H-M   'P 1'
#
loop_
_entity.id
_entity.type
_entity.pdbx_description
1 polymer ?
#
loop_
_entity_poly.entity_id
_entity_poly.type
_entity_poly.pdbx_seq_one_letter_code
_entity_poly.pdbx_strand_id
1 'polypeptide(L)'
;MNFTQIILTAGYFVFGGIFLFLAFSIIRDSFSARLNRVTGLMLFFAALGPIFLAFGEIVKPNVAADAPFEESILYNLLYIWELFFPALLLFSWVFPVDRLSGMKRVKLRYLIFLPHIFHVILVVFFNNPEKILSILDIESGEGFLSIILEPLTYLLKWIVLGFTLLLSSESTLFSLINLIYCVVAVYFIIKGRALISNAEIKRQSGIMIWGISLAVITYAVGFFIPQVLSIEMT
;
A
#
# COMPACT_ATOMS: atom_id res chain seq x y z
N MET A 1 1.89 -17.73 21.80
CA MET A 1 1.05 -17.76 20.57
C MET A 1 0.08 -18.93 20.67
N ASN A 2 -1.19 -18.70 20.37
CA ASN A 2 -2.22 -19.72 20.30
C ASN A 2 -2.07 -20.59 19.03
N PHE A 3 -2.58 -21.81 19.03
CA PHE A 3 -2.51 -22.72 17.89
C PHE A 3 -3.06 -22.10 16.59
N THR A 4 -4.18 -21.38 16.67
CA THR A 4 -4.77 -20.63 15.55
C THR A 4 -3.84 -19.56 15.00
N GLN A 5 -3.16 -18.81 15.87
CA GLN A 5 -2.20 -17.78 15.45
C GLN A 5 -1.02 -18.39 14.70
N ILE A 6 -0.50 -19.53 15.17
CA ILE A 6 0.59 -20.24 14.50
C ILE A 6 0.18 -20.66 13.07
N ILE A 7 -1.03 -21.19 12.91
CA ILE A 7 -1.56 -21.57 11.60
C ILE A 7 -1.70 -20.36 10.68
N LEU A 8 -2.25 -19.24 11.18
CA LEU A 8 -2.41 -18.01 10.39
C LEU A 8 -1.05 -17.42 9.98
N THR A 9 -0.11 -17.31 10.91
CA THR A 9 1.26 -16.84 10.64
C THR A 9 1.96 -17.71 9.62
N ALA A 10 1.85 -19.04 9.72
CA ALA A 10 2.41 -19.97 8.74
C ALA A 10 1.75 -19.80 7.36
N GLY A 11 0.42 -19.67 7.33
CA GLY A 11 -0.33 -19.40 6.10
C GLY A 11 0.15 -18.11 5.41
N TYR A 12 0.27 -17.02 6.16
CA TYR A 12 0.78 -15.76 5.65
C TYR A 12 2.20 -15.86 5.08
N PHE A 13 3.13 -16.55 5.77
CA PHE A 13 4.48 -16.78 5.23
C PHE A 13 4.46 -17.60 3.94
N VAL A 14 3.65 -18.67 3.87
CA VAL A 14 3.57 -19.52 2.69
C VAL A 14 3.03 -18.73 1.50
N PHE A 15 1.90 -18.02 1.65
CA PHE A 15 1.32 -17.23 0.56
C PHE A 15 2.23 -16.06 0.15
N GLY A 16 2.81 -15.35 1.11
CA GLY A 16 3.79 -14.30 0.84
C GLY A 16 5.02 -14.83 0.10
N GLY A 17 5.56 -15.97 0.53
CA GLY A 17 6.68 -16.65 -0.11
C GLY A 17 6.36 -17.08 -1.55
N ILE A 18 5.17 -17.63 -1.78
CA ILE A 18 4.69 -17.98 -3.13
C ILE A 18 4.62 -16.75 -4.03
N PHE A 19 4.04 -15.64 -3.55
CA PHE A 19 3.96 -14.41 -4.34
C PHE A 19 5.34 -13.81 -4.64
N LEU A 20 6.27 -13.79 -3.68
CA LEU A 20 7.65 -13.37 -3.93
C LEU A 20 8.35 -14.28 -4.96
N PHE A 21 8.18 -15.59 -4.82
CA PHE A 21 8.77 -16.55 -5.75
C PHE A 21 8.22 -16.38 -7.18
N LEU A 22 6.92 -16.16 -7.32
CA LEU A 22 6.28 -15.89 -8.61
C LEU A 22 6.74 -14.54 -9.19
N ALA A 23 6.80 -13.50 -8.37
CA ALA A 23 7.32 -12.19 -8.78
C ALA A 23 8.72 -12.31 -9.37
N PHE A 24 9.62 -13.00 -8.66
CA PHE A 24 10.99 -13.23 -9.11
C PHE A 24 11.04 -14.07 -10.39
N SER A 25 10.27 -15.17 -10.43
CA SER A 25 10.25 -16.09 -11.57
C SER A 25 9.76 -15.41 -12.86
N ILE A 26 8.70 -14.60 -12.78
CA ILE A 26 8.13 -13.88 -13.94
C ILE A 26 9.10 -12.82 -14.45
N ILE A 27 9.74 -12.07 -13.55
CA ILE A 27 10.72 -11.04 -13.91
C ILE A 27 11.94 -11.69 -14.57
N ARG A 28 12.40 -12.82 -14.02
CA ARG A 28 13.57 -13.55 -14.52
C ARG A 28 13.35 -14.12 -15.93
N ASP A 29 12.14 -14.59 -16.23
CA ASP A 29 11.81 -15.17 -17.53
C ASP A 29 12.00 -14.18 -18.69
N SER A 30 11.52 -12.94 -18.53
CA SER A 30 11.77 -11.88 -19.52
C SER A 30 11.75 -10.50 -18.88
N PHE A 31 12.90 -10.02 -18.41
CA PHE A 31 13.01 -8.68 -17.84
C PHE A 31 12.71 -7.59 -18.88
N SER A 32 12.99 -7.85 -20.16
CA SER A 32 12.74 -6.90 -21.26
C SER A 32 11.26 -6.67 -21.50
N ALA A 33 10.41 -7.67 -21.26
CA ALA A 33 8.97 -7.56 -21.40
C ALA A 33 8.37 -6.65 -20.33
N ARG A 34 7.68 -5.58 -20.78
CA ARG A 34 6.99 -4.63 -19.88
C ARG A 34 5.98 -5.34 -18.98
N LEU A 35 5.23 -6.28 -19.54
CA LEU A 35 4.24 -7.07 -18.82
C LEU A 35 4.87 -7.79 -17.63
N ASN A 36 5.97 -8.51 -17.83
CA ASN A 36 6.65 -9.25 -16.78
C ASN A 36 7.16 -8.33 -15.65
N ARG A 37 7.73 -7.18 -15.99
CA ARG A 37 8.16 -6.19 -14.97
C ARG A 37 6.99 -5.67 -14.13
N VAL A 38 5.87 -5.35 -14.76
CA VAL A 38 4.69 -4.80 -14.07
C VAL A 38 4.00 -5.89 -13.23
N THR A 39 3.82 -7.09 -13.78
CA THR A 39 3.26 -8.24 -13.05
C THR A 39 4.13 -8.61 -11.86
N GLY A 40 5.45 -8.65 -12.04
CA GLY A 40 6.38 -8.94 -10.97
C GLY A 40 6.36 -7.88 -9.87
N LEU A 41 6.32 -6.59 -10.23
CA LEU A 41 6.17 -5.49 -9.26
C LEU A 41 4.87 -5.62 -8.45
N MET A 42 3.76 -5.92 -9.13
CA MET A 42 2.46 -6.14 -8.48
C MET A 42 2.51 -7.30 -7.49
N LEU A 43 3.04 -8.46 -7.90
CA LEU A 43 3.16 -9.63 -7.03
C LEU A 43 4.15 -9.41 -5.88
N PHE A 44 5.21 -8.63 -6.11
CA PHE A 44 6.16 -8.26 -5.06
C PHE A 44 5.47 -7.48 -3.94
N PHE A 45 4.72 -6.41 -4.27
CA PHE A 45 3.98 -5.66 -3.25
C PHE A 45 2.85 -6.47 -2.61
N ALA A 46 2.16 -7.32 -3.38
CA ALA A 46 1.16 -8.25 -2.84
C ALA A 46 1.75 -9.19 -1.78
N ALA A 47 3.00 -9.60 -1.94
CA ALA A 47 3.67 -10.48 -1.01
C ALA A 47 4.06 -9.82 0.31
N LEU A 48 4.35 -8.50 0.30
CA LEU A 48 4.79 -7.78 1.48
C LEU A 48 3.72 -7.76 2.58
N GLY A 49 2.44 -7.63 2.22
CA GLY A 49 1.32 -7.61 3.17
C GLY A 49 1.31 -8.82 4.12
N PRO A 50 1.14 -10.06 3.62
CA PRO A 50 1.14 -11.24 4.47
C PRO A 50 2.50 -11.45 5.17
N ILE A 51 3.63 -11.13 4.53
CA ILE A 51 4.96 -11.26 5.18
C ILE A 51 5.05 -10.34 6.40
N PHE A 52 4.65 -9.07 6.27
CA PHE A 52 4.69 -8.11 7.38
C PHE A 52 3.66 -8.43 8.46
N LEU A 53 2.47 -8.91 8.10
CA LEU A 53 1.50 -9.42 9.08
C LEU A 53 2.07 -10.60 9.88
N ALA A 54 2.74 -11.53 9.21
CA ALA A 54 3.36 -12.67 9.85
C ALA A 54 4.50 -12.25 10.79
N PHE A 55 5.33 -11.30 10.37
CA PHE A 55 6.36 -10.71 11.23
C PHE A 55 5.75 -9.97 12.43
N GLY A 56 4.67 -9.21 12.22
CA GLY A 56 3.96 -8.53 13.30
C GLY A 56 3.49 -9.49 14.39
N GLU A 57 2.89 -10.62 14.01
CA GLU A 57 2.44 -11.64 14.97
C GLU A 57 3.59 -12.35 15.71
N ILE A 58 4.78 -12.43 15.10
CA ILE A 58 5.98 -12.98 15.76
C ILE A 58 6.62 -11.96 16.72
N VAL A 59 6.60 -10.68 16.37
CA VAL A 59 7.28 -9.62 17.13
C VAL A 59 6.44 -9.11 18.29
N LYS A 60 5.12 -8.94 18.10
CA LYS A 60 4.19 -8.43 19.14
C LYS A 60 4.38 -9.05 20.53
N PRO A 61 4.52 -10.38 20.69
CA PRO A 61 4.69 -11.00 22.01
C PRO A 61 6.02 -10.70 22.70
N ASN A 62 7.02 -10.18 21.97
CA ASN A 62 8.39 -9.94 22.44
C ASN A 62 8.68 -8.45 22.71
N VAL A 63 7.71 -7.57 22.48
CA VAL A 63 7.82 -6.14 22.78
C VAL A 63 7.39 -5.92 24.24
N ALA A 64 8.13 -5.10 24.98
CA ALA A 64 7.78 -4.75 26.36
C ALA A 64 6.34 -4.22 26.43
N ALA A 65 5.58 -4.64 27.45
CA ALA A 65 4.15 -4.35 27.59
C ALA A 65 3.80 -2.85 27.55
N ASP A 66 4.77 -1.98 27.85
CA ASP A 66 4.61 -0.52 27.90
C ASP A 66 5.02 0.21 26.61
N ALA A 67 5.51 -0.50 25.58
CA ALA A 67 5.88 0.11 24.30
C ALA A 67 4.78 -0.13 23.26
N PRO A 68 4.09 0.91 22.75
CA PRO A 68 3.08 0.76 21.71
C PRO A 68 3.73 0.28 20.42
N PHE A 69 3.68 -1.03 20.16
CA PHE A 69 4.24 -1.63 18.94
C PHE A 69 3.62 -1.05 17.66
N GLU A 70 2.38 -0.59 17.76
CA GLU A 70 1.62 0.05 16.67
C GLU A 70 2.21 1.41 16.25
N GLU A 71 2.98 2.06 17.13
CA GLU A 71 3.75 3.28 16.81
C GLU A 71 5.16 2.96 16.27
N SER A 72 5.53 1.68 16.18
CA SER A 72 6.85 1.31 15.68
C SER A 72 6.95 1.49 14.17
N ILE A 73 8.14 1.89 13.71
CA ILE A 73 8.45 1.95 12.27
C ILE A 73 8.19 0.58 11.62
N LEU A 74 8.48 -0.52 12.32
CA LEU A 74 8.30 -1.88 11.82
C LEU A 74 6.82 -2.19 11.52
N TYR A 75 5.90 -1.73 12.38
CA TYR A 75 4.47 -1.84 12.14
C TYR A 75 4.05 -0.99 10.93
N ASN A 76 4.59 0.22 10.81
CA ASN A 76 4.28 1.13 9.71
C ASN A 76 4.85 0.71 8.35
N LEU A 77 5.81 -0.22 8.31
CA LEU A 77 6.24 -0.84 7.05
C LEU A 77 5.14 -1.68 6.42
N LEU A 78 4.11 -2.08 7.19
CA LEU A 78 2.93 -2.76 6.64
C LEU A 78 2.36 -1.95 5.47
N TYR A 79 2.20 -0.64 5.60
CA TYR A 79 1.61 0.23 4.56
C TYR A 79 2.34 0.20 3.20
N ILE A 80 3.57 -0.31 3.12
CA ILE A 80 4.27 -0.54 1.84
C ILE A 80 3.50 -1.54 0.96
N TRP A 81 2.78 -2.50 1.54
CA TRP A 81 1.98 -3.47 0.77
C TRP A 81 0.91 -2.77 -0.08
N GLU A 82 0.42 -1.60 0.33
CA GLU A 82 -0.61 -0.86 -0.39
C GLU A 82 -0.14 -0.36 -1.76
N LEU A 83 1.17 -0.33 -2.02
CA LEU A 83 1.70 -0.12 -3.37
C LEU A 83 1.26 -1.20 -4.37
N PHE A 84 0.68 -2.30 -3.88
CA PHE A 84 -0.06 -3.27 -4.69
C PHE A 84 -1.18 -2.62 -5.50
N PHE A 85 -1.98 -1.71 -4.92
CA PHE A 85 -3.13 -1.11 -5.60
C PHE A 85 -2.77 -0.31 -6.86
N PRO A 86 -1.82 0.65 -6.81
CA PRO A 86 -1.36 1.33 -8.02
C PRO A 86 -0.63 0.36 -8.98
N ALA A 87 0.07 -0.66 -8.47
CA ALA A 87 0.69 -1.68 -9.33
C ALA A 87 -0.34 -2.53 -10.08
N LEU A 88 -1.46 -2.88 -9.44
CA LEU A 88 -2.60 -3.57 -10.04
C LEU A 88 -3.27 -2.71 -11.12
N LEU A 89 -3.44 -1.41 -10.85
CA LEU A 89 -3.94 -0.47 -11.84
C LEU A 89 -2.97 -0.36 -13.03
N LEU A 90 -1.67 -0.24 -12.79
CA LEU A 90 -0.66 -0.24 -13.85
C LEU A 90 -0.70 -1.54 -14.67
N PHE A 91 -0.85 -2.68 -14.01
CA PHE A 91 -1.02 -3.98 -14.66
C PHE A 91 -2.23 -4.01 -15.58
N SER A 92 -3.39 -3.49 -15.13
CA SER A 92 -4.62 -3.43 -15.93
C SER A 92 -4.50 -2.59 -17.21
N TRP A 93 -3.54 -1.66 -17.25
CA TRP A 93 -3.26 -0.84 -18.42
C TRP A 93 -2.33 -1.52 -19.43
N VAL A 94 -1.52 -2.48 -18.99
CA VAL A 94 -0.61 -3.26 -19.83
C VAL A 94 -1.27 -4.56 -20.30
N PHE A 95 -2.10 -5.17 -19.48
CA PHE A 95 -2.79 -6.42 -19.75
C PHE A 95 -4.30 -6.26 -19.58
N PRO A 96 -5.16 -6.86 -20.44
CA PRO A 96 -4.83 -7.76 -21.55
C PRO A 96 -4.36 -7.10 -22.85
N VAL A 97 -4.48 -5.77 -22.95
CA VAL A 97 -4.07 -4.99 -24.13
C VAL A 97 -3.20 -3.84 -23.65
N ASP A 98 -2.04 -3.63 -24.29
CA ASP A 98 -1.11 -2.56 -23.92
C ASP A 98 -1.62 -1.18 -24.37
N ARG A 99 -2.39 -0.54 -23.50
CA ARG A 99 -2.92 0.82 -23.68
C ARG A 99 -1.86 1.90 -23.49
N LEU A 100 -0.73 1.53 -22.88
CA LEU A 100 0.36 2.45 -22.58
C LEU A 100 1.35 2.56 -23.74
N SER A 101 1.28 1.68 -24.74
CA SER A 101 2.13 1.70 -25.95
C SER A 101 2.16 3.06 -26.65
N GLY A 102 1.01 3.74 -26.79
CA GLY A 102 0.88 5.02 -27.49
C GLY A 102 1.06 6.29 -26.65
N MET A 103 1.27 6.19 -25.33
CA MET A 103 1.36 7.38 -24.47
C MET A 103 2.72 8.08 -24.59
N LYS A 104 2.73 9.32 -25.14
CA LYS A 104 3.93 10.15 -25.32
C LYS A 104 4.73 10.40 -24.04
N ARG A 105 4.06 10.61 -22.90
CA ARG A 105 4.70 10.92 -21.62
C ARG A 105 4.73 9.67 -20.72
N VAL A 106 5.78 8.88 -20.85
CA VAL A 106 5.94 7.59 -20.13
C VAL A 106 5.92 7.75 -18.61
N LYS A 107 6.50 8.83 -18.09
CA LYS A 107 6.62 9.07 -16.64
C LYS A 107 5.30 9.38 -15.94
N LEU A 108 4.32 9.98 -16.65
CA LEU A 108 3.01 10.32 -16.06
C LEU A 108 2.23 9.09 -15.60
N ARG A 109 2.55 7.91 -16.14
CA ARG A 109 1.93 6.64 -15.77
C ARG A 109 2.17 6.26 -14.31
N TYR A 110 3.28 6.73 -13.74
CA TYR A 110 3.67 6.42 -12.36
C TYR A 110 3.09 7.41 -11.34
N LEU A 111 2.37 8.46 -11.78
CA LEU A 111 1.71 9.39 -10.86
C LEU A 111 0.63 8.71 -10.01
N ILE A 112 0.08 7.58 -10.46
CA ILE A 112 -0.87 6.79 -9.67
C ILE A 112 -0.26 6.24 -8.38
N PHE A 113 1.06 6.13 -8.27
CA PHE A 113 1.73 5.71 -7.04
C PHE A 113 1.84 6.85 -6.02
N LEU A 114 1.67 8.10 -6.44
CA LEU A 114 1.93 9.27 -5.59
C LEU A 114 1.05 9.32 -4.34
N PRO A 115 -0.27 9.01 -4.38
CA PRO A 115 -1.08 8.93 -3.17
C PRO A 115 -0.51 7.93 -2.15
N HIS A 116 -0.16 6.72 -2.58
CA HIS A 116 0.36 5.68 -1.70
C HIS A 116 1.79 5.93 -1.20
N ILE A 117 2.65 6.51 -2.04
CA ILE A 117 3.98 6.95 -1.59
C ILE A 117 3.83 8.03 -0.54
N PHE A 118 2.93 8.99 -0.76
CA PHE A 118 2.60 10.01 0.23
C PHE A 118 2.03 9.37 1.50
N HIS A 119 1.18 8.35 1.39
CA HIS A 119 0.65 7.63 2.54
C HIS A 119 1.75 7.00 3.39
N VAL A 120 2.64 6.23 2.76
CA VAL A 120 3.76 5.60 3.46
C VAL A 120 4.63 6.65 4.14
N ILE A 121 4.91 7.78 3.46
CA ILE A 121 5.67 8.88 4.07
C ILE A 121 4.91 9.47 5.27
N LEU A 122 3.61 9.70 5.13
CA LEU A 122 2.76 10.24 6.18
C LEU A 122 2.82 9.35 7.43
N VAL A 123 2.57 8.06 7.28
CA VAL A 123 2.49 7.14 8.41
C VAL A 123 3.87 6.74 8.95
N VAL A 124 4.91 6.65 8.13
CA VAL A 124 6.25 6.30 8.63
C VAL A 124 6.92 7.47 9.35
N PHE A 125 6.78 8.70 8.85
CA PHE A 125 7.51 9.85 9.39
C PHE A 125 6.70 10.71 10.37
N PHE A 126 5.36 10.70 10.27
CA PHE A 126 4.50 11.55 11.10
C PHE A 126 3.60 10.76 12.06
N ASN A 127 3.82 9.45 12.26
CA ASN A 127 3.00 8.63 13.18
C ASN A 127 2.89 9.18 14.61
N ASN A 128 3.86 9.94 15.07
CA ASN A 128 3.87 10.52 16.41
C ASN A 128 4.10 12.04 16.33
N PRO A 129 3.03 12.81 16.00
CA PRO A 129 3.14 14.25 15.80
C PRO A 129 3.52 14.99 17.09
N GLU A 130 3.14 14.48 18.27
CA GLU A 130 3.50 15.06 19.57
C GLU A 130 5.01 15.04 19.81
N LYS A 131 5.69 13.94 19.45
CA LYS A 131 7.14 13.84 19.52
C LYS A 131 7.84 14.83 18.57
N ILE A 132 7.24 15.11 17.40
CA ILE A 132 7.78 16.10 16.46
C ILE A 132 7.58 17.50 17.03
N LEU A 133 6.39 17.80 17.58
CA LEU A 133 6.09 19.09 18.19
C LEU A 133 7.01 19.39 19.38
N SER A 134 7.30 18.40 20.23
CA SER A 134 8.21 18.59 21.38
C SER A 134 9.67 18.83 20.99
N ILE A 135 10.12 18.31 19.84
CA ILE A 135 11.44 18.66 19.27
C ILE A 135 11.44 20.10 18.71
N LEU A 136 10.28 20.54 18.20
CA LEU A 136 10.10 21.90 17.67
C LEU A 136 9.89 22.95 18.77
N ASP A 137 9.53 22.53 19.99
CA ASP A 137 9.54 23.37 21.18
C ASP A 137 10.99 23.63 21.65
N ILE A 138 11.76 24.29 20.80
CA ILE A 138 13.08 24.80 21.13
C ILE A 138 12.86 26.02 22.04
N GLU A 139 13.34 25.97 23.28
CA GLU A 139 13.43 27.17 24.12
C GLU A 139 14.22 28.24 23.36
N SER A 140 13.55 29.34 23.04
CA SER A 140 14.11 30.49 22.34
C SER A 140 15.29 31.05 23.14
N GLY A 141 16.51 30.67 22.77
CA GLY A 141 17.72 31.27 23.31
C GLY A 141 17.82 32.75 22.93
N GLU A 142 18.36 33.58 23.81
CA GLU A 142 18.55 35.02 23.56
C GLU A 142 19.59 35.24 22.45
N GLY A 143 19.19 35.75 21.28
CA GLY A 143 20.13 36.15 20.23
C GLY A 143 19.56 36.27 18.81
N PHE A 144 20.39 36.69 17.85
CA PHE A 144 20.01 36.86 16.43
C PHE A 144 19.42 35.61 15.77
N LEU A 145 19.79 34.41 16.26
CA LEU A 145 19.25 33.14 15.76
C LEU A 145 17.77 32.94 16.11
N SER A 146 17.26 33.49 17.22
CA SER A 146 15.84 33.33 17.59
C SER A 146 14.92 34.08 16.62
N ILE A 147 15.36 35.22 16.09
CA ILE A 147 14.61 36.04 15.11
C ILE A 147 14.31 35.24 13.83
N ILE A 148 15.19 34.32 13.43
CA ILE A 148 15.03 33.49 12.23
C ILE A 148 14.36 32.15 12.58
N LEU A 149 14.71 31.55 13.73
CA LEU A 149 14.22 30.24 14.13
C LEU A 149 12.77 30.28 14.62
N GLU A 150 12.31 31.34 15.28
CA GLU A 150 10.92 31.42 15.77
C GLU A 150 9.87 31.38 14.65
N PRO A 151 9.96 32.20 13.57
CA PRO A 151 9.03 32.10 12.45
C PRO A 151 9.08 30.75 11.74
N LEU A 152 10.28 30.16 11.63
CA LEU A 152 10.46 28.85 11.02
C LEU A 152 9.79 27.76 11.87
N THR A 153 9.99 27.78 13.18
CA THR A 153 9.34 26.86 14.13
C THR A 153 7.83 26.99 14.08
N TYR A 154 7.29 28.21 14.05
CA TYR A 154 5.85 28.44 13.93
C TYR A 154 5.29 27.85 12.62
N LEU A 155 5.98 28.07 11.50
CA LEU A 155 5.62 27.50 10.20
C LEU A 155 5.66 25.96 10.23
N LEU A 156 6.69 25.36 10.84
CA LEU A 156 6.82 23.92 10.99
C LEU A 156 5.70 23.34 11.88
N LYS A 157 5.32 24.02 12.97
CA LYS A 157 4.17 23.61 13.81
C LYS A 157 2.86 23.57 13.03
N TRP A 158 2.60 24.58 12.20
CA TRP A 158 1.42 24.57 11.31
C TRP A 158 1.44 23.41 10.32
N ILE A 159 2.61 23.10 9.75
CA ILE A 159 2.78 21.94 8.88
C ILE A 159 2.46 20.65 9.62
N VAL A 160 3.01 20.45 10.83
CA VAL A 160 2.76 19.26 11.65
C VAL A 160 1.28 19.14 12.00
N LEU A 161 0.61 20.22 12.42
CA LEU A 161 -0.83 20.23 12.69
C LEU A 161 -1.66 19.85 11.46
N GLY A 162 -1.29 20.35 10.28
CA GLY A 162 -1.92 19.96 9.01
C GLY A 162 -1.78 18.46 8.74
N PHE A 163 -0.59 17.90 8.98
CA PHE A 163 -0.35 16.46 8.85
C PHE A 163 -1.11 15.64 9.90
N THR A 164 -1.28 16.13 11.13
CA THR A 164 -2.10 15.47 12.17
C THR A 164 -3.54 15.31 11.72
N LEU A 165 -4.12 16.33 11.08
CA LEU A 165 -5.46 16.23 10.50
C LEU A 165 -5.53 15.18 9.39
N LEU A 166 -4.53 15.12 8.51
CA LEU A 166 -4.46 14.10 7.46
C LEU A 166 -4.33 12.69 8.04
N LEU A 167 -3.50 12.51 9.07
CA LEU A 167 -3.35 11.23 9.78
C LEU A 167 -4.66 10.78 10.43
N SER A 168 -5.46 11.70 10.98
CA SER A 168 -6.74 11.33 11.61
C SER A 168 -7.74 10.68 10.64
N SER A 169 -7.59 10.92 9.34
CA SER A 169 -8.51 10.46 8.30
C SER A 169 -7.85 9.55 7.26
N GLU A 170 -6.57 9.20 7.45
CA GLU A 170 -5.79 8.49 6.43
C GLU A 170 -6.46 7.16 6.06
N SER A 171 -6.92 6.41 7.06
CA SER A 171 -7.38 5.03 6.83
C SER A 171 -8.60 4.99 5.93
N THR A 172 -9.55 5.91 6.18
CA THR A 172 -10.75 6.06 5.34
C THR A 172 -10.41 6.57 3.94
N LEU A 173 -9.53 7.58 3.85
CA LEU A 173 -9.15 8.18 2.56
C LEU A 173 -8.41 7.17 1.68
N PHE A 174 -7.42 6.47 2.22
CA PHE A 174 -6.62 5.51 1.47
C PHE A 174 -7.39 4.23 1.14
N SER A 175 -8.28 3.76 2.01
CA SER A 175 -9.20 2.66 1.67
C SER A 175 -10.16 3.03 0.53
N LEU A 176 -10.64 4.27 0.47
CA LEU A 176 -11.44 4.75 -0.66
C LEU A 176 -10.62 4.80 -1.95
N ILE A 177 -9.38 5.31 -1.91
CA ILE A 177 -8.48 5.35 -3.07
C ILE A 177 -8.17 3.92 -3.55
N ASN A 178 -7.90 2.99 -2.63
CA ASN A 178 -7.68 1.57 -2.92
C ASN A 178 -8.87 0.96 -3.65
N LEU A 179 -10.09 1.24 -3.17
CA LEU A 179 -11.31 0.78 -3.81
C LEU A 179 -11.46 1.33 -5.23
N ILE A 180 -11.22 2.63 -5.42
CA ILE A 180 -11.25 3.26 -6.75
C ILE A 180 -10.24 2.57 -7.69
N TYR A 181 -9.01 2.34 -7.23
CA TYR A 181 -7.98 1.69 -8.04
C TYR A 181 -8.37 0.26 -8.43
N CYS A 182 -8.92 -0.51 -7.49
CA CYS A 182 -9.45 -1.85 -7.74
C CYS A 182 -10.57 -1.85 -8.78
N VAL A 183 -11.58 -1.00 -8.62
CA VAL A 183 -12.72 -0.89 -9.55
C VAL A 183 -12.25 -0.52 -10.95
N VAL A 184 -11.38 0.49 -11.05
CA VAL A 184 -10.82 0.94 -12.32
C VAL A 184 -9.96 -0.16 -12.97
N ALA A 185 -9.16 -0.88 -12.19
CA ALA A 185 -8.36 -1.99 -12.69
C ALA A 185 -9.24 -3.11 -13.26
N VAL A 186 -10.27 -3.54 -12.53
CA VAL A 186 -11.23 -4.55 -12.98
C VAL A 186 -11.94 -4.10 -14.27
N TYR A 187 -12.39 -2.84 -14.32
CA TYR A 187 -13.00 -2.26 -15.53
C TYR A 187 -12.10 -2.38 -16.76
N PHE A 188 -10.81 -2.01 -16.63
CA PHE A 188 -9.87 -2.08 -17.75
C PHE A 188 -9.55 -3.52 -18.17
N ILE A 189 -9.49 -4.46 -17.23
CA ILE A 189 -9.25 -5.88 -17.56
C ILE A 189 -10.46 -6.46 -18.29
N ILE A 190 -11.69 -6.20 -17.83
CA ILE A 190 -12.93 -6.65 -18.50
C ILE A 190 -13.01 -6.09 -19.92
N LYS A 191 -12.80 -4.77 -20.07
CA LYS A 191 -12.83 -4.12 -21.38
C LYS A 191 -11.74 -4.64 -22.31
N GLY A 192 -10.55 -4.93 -21.76
CA GLY A 192 -9.43 -5.47 -22.54
C GLY A 192 -9.67 -6.91 -22.98
N ARG A 193 -10.34 -7.72 -22.15
CA ARG A 193 -10.71 -9.10 -22.48
C ARG A 193 -11.61 -9.20 -23.71
N ALA A 194 -12.49 -8.23 -23.92
CA ALA A 194 -13.36 -8.18 -25.10
C ALA A 194 -12.57 -8.08 -26.42
N LEU A 195 -11.34 -7.56 -26.37
CA LEU A 195 -10.47 -7.34 -27.53
C LEU A 195 -9.54 -8.53 -27.83
N ILE A 196 -9.50 -9.55 -26.96
CA ILE A 196 -8.65 -10.74 -27.16
C ILE A 196 -9.32 -11.67 -28.18
N SER A 197 -8.64 -11.92 -29.30
CA SER A 197 -9.08 -12.88 -30.32
C SER A 197 -8.77 -14.34 -29.93
N ASN A 198 -7.65 -14.59 -29.26
CA ASN A 198 -7.22 -15.93 -28.84
C ASN A 198 -8.09 -16.47 -27.69
N ALA A 199 -8.76 -17.61 -27.91
CA ALA A 199 -9.67 -18.22 -26.95
C ALA A 199 -8.99 -18.68 -25.64
N GLU A 200 -7.75 -19.16 -25.71
CA GLU A 200 -7.00 -19.61 -24.54
C GLU A 200 -6.63 -18.43 -23.63
N ILE A 201 -6.04 -17.38 -24.21
CA ILE A 201 -5.68 -16.16 -23.47
C ILE A 201 -6.94 -15.51 -22.89
N LYS A 202 -8.07 -15.57 -23.61
CA LYS A 202 -9.37 -15.07 -23.14
C LYS A 202 -9.92 -15.88 -21.96
N ARG A 203 -9.67 -17.20 -21.91
CA ARG A 203 -10.02 -18.08 -20.77
C ARG A 203 -9.12 -17.79 -19.57
N GLN A 204 -7.80 -17.74 -19.76
CA GLN A 204 -6.83 -17.42 -18.70
C GLN A 204 -7.11 -16.04 -18.08
N SER A 205 -7.38 -15.04 -18.93
CA SER A 205 -7.80 -13.70 -18.49
C SER A 205 -9.10 -13.74 -17.69
N GLY A 206 -10.03 -14.64 -18.04
CA GLY A 206 -11.28 -14.83 -17.30
C GLY A 206 -11.06 -15.35 -15.87
N ILE A 207 -10.18 -16.34 -15.69
CA ILE A 207 -9.81 -16.86 -14.37
C ILE A 207 -9.17 -15.75 -13.52
N MET A 208 -8.27 -14.98 -14.13
CA MET A 208 -7.62 -13.85 -13.46
C MET A 208 -8.62 -12.77 -13.05
N ILE A 209 -9.59 -12.40 -13.91
CA ILE A 209 -10.65 -11.46 -13.56
C ILE A 209 -11.45 -11.96 -12.37
N TRP A 210 -11.86 -13.23 -12.37
CA TRP A 210 -12.57 -13.82 -11.24
C TRP A 210 -11.77 -13.78 -9.94
N GLY A 211 -10.48 -14.14 -9.99
CA GLY A 211 -9.59 -14.08 -8.83
C GLY A 211 -9.43 -12.66 -8.28
N ILE A 212 -9.16 -11.68 -9.15
CA ILE A 212 -9.05 -10.26 -8.74
C ILE A 212 -10.40 -9.76 -8.20
N SER A 213 -11.51 -10.08 -8.86
CA SER A 213 -12.84 -9.61 -8.44
C SER A 213 -13.22 -10.18 -7.09
N LEU A 214 -12.94 -11.47 -6.84
CA LEU A 214 -13.16 -12.10 -5.54
C LEU A 214 -12.28 -11.43 -4.47
N ALA A 215 -10.99 -11.19 -4.76
CA ALA A 215 -10.11 -10.50 -3.83
C ALA A 215 -10.58 -9.08 -3.51
N VAL A 216 -11.07 -8.34 -4.51
CA VAL A 216 -11.63 -6.99 -4.32
C VAL A 216 -12.90 -7.02 -3.48
N ILE A 217 -13.79 -7.99 -3.71
CA ILE A 217 -15.00 -8.17 -2.89
C ILE A 217 -14.62 -8.47 -1.45
N THR A 218 -13.69 -9.41 -1.23
CA THR A 218 -13.21 -9.75 0.11
C THR A 218 -12.55 -8.54 0.79
N TYR A 219 -11.75 -7.75 0.06
CA TYR A 219 -11.17 -6.52 0.57
C TYR A 219 -12.24 -5.48 0.95
N ALA A 220 -13.23 -5.27 0.08
CA ALA A 220 -14.30 -4.32 0.33
C ALA A 220 -15.14 -4.71 1.56
N VAL A 221 -15.47 -6.00 1.69
CA VAL A 221 -16.23 -6.52 2.84
C VAL A 221 -15.40 -6.55 4.12
N GLY A 222 -14.12 -6.93 4.03
CA GLY A 222 -13.26 -7.12 5.19
C GLY A 222 -12.64 -5.84 5.75
N PHE A 223 -12.39 -4.83 4.91
CA PHE A 223 -11.69 -3.60 5.32
C PHE A 223 -12.54 -2.36 5.12
N PHE A 224 -13.07 -2.16 3.91
CA PHE A 224 -13.73 -0.90 3.56
C PHE A 224 -15.07 -0.70 4.28
N ILE A 225 -15.96 -1.70 4.25
CA ILE A 225 -17.28 -1.60 4.90
C ILE A 225 -17.15 -1.39 6.42
N PRO A 226 -16.32 -2.15 7.15
CA PRO A 226 -16.11 -1.93 8.58
C PRO A 226 -15.57 -0.54 8.91
N GLN A 227 -14.59 -0.04 8.14
CA GLN A 227 -14.00 1.28 8.37
C GLN A 227 -14.98 2.43 8.12
N VAL A 228 -15.83 2.32 7.09
CA VAL A 228 -16.81 3.38 6.77
C VAL A 228 -18.01 3.37 7.71
N LEU A 229 -18.45 2.18 8.14
CA LEU A 229 -19.60 2.03 9.03
C LEU A 229 -19.22 2.03 10.52
N SER A 230 -17.93 2.20 10.84
CA SER A 230 -17.39 2.09 12.21
C SER A 230 -17.83 0.80 12.91
N ILE A 231 -17.94 -0.30 12.16
CA ILE A 231 -18.28 -1.61 12.71
C ILE A 231 -16.97 -2.25 13.20
N GLU A 232 -16.85 -2.44 14.52
CA GLU A 232 -15.76 -3.22 15.10
C GLU A 232 -15.89 -4.68 14.63
N MET A 233 -15.02 -5.08 13.70
CA MET A 233 -14.87 -6.48 13.33
C MET A 233 -13.93 -7.12 14.36
N THR A 234 -14.52 -7.80 15.36
CA THR A 234 -13.82 -8.67 16.31
C THR A 234 -13.16 -9.86 15.64
#